data_AF-A0A1F4WGG5-F1
#
_entry.id   AF-A0A1F4WGG5-F1
#
_cell.length_a   1.000
_cell.length_b   1.000
_cell.length_c   1.000
_cell.angle_alpha   90.00
_cell.angle_beta   90.00
_cell.angle_gamma   90.00
#
_symmetry.space_group_name_H-M   'P 1'
#
loop_
_entity.id
_entity.type
_entity.pdbx_description
1 polymer ?
#
loop_
_entity_poly.entity_id
_entity_poly.type
_entity_poly.pdbx_seq_one_letter_code
_entity_poly.pdbx_strand_id
1 'polypeptide(L)' 'MLGGLGTTELVFLSSFLLIFFGGKKLPELARGIGDSVREFRKAIKES' A
#
# COMPACT_ATOMS: atom_id res chain seq x y z
N MET A 1 20.89 -13.34 -15.79
CA MET A 1 19.71 -14.05 -15.25
C MET A 1 18.95 -13.10 -14.33
N LEU A 2 18.34 -12.06 -14.91
CA LEU A 2 17.41 -11.20 -14.18
C LEU A 2 16.01 -11.64 -14.60
N GLY A 3 15.57 -12.75 -14.03
CA GLY A 3 14.16 -13.13 -14.12
C GLY A 3 13.37 -12.03 -13.43
N GLY A 4 12.42 -11.42 -14.15
CA GLY A 4 11.55 -10.41 -13.54
C GLY A 4 10.89 -10.98 -12.30
N LEU A 5 10.62 -10.12 -11.31
CA LEU A 5 9.97 -10.46 -10.04
C LEU A 5 8.85 -11.49 -10.29
N GLY A 6 9.15 -12.75 -10.00
CA GLY A 6 8.25 -13.86 -10.19
C GLY A 6 7.16 -13.82 -9.15
N THR A 7 6.04 -14.50 -9.43
CA THR A 7 4.92 -14.62 -8.51
C THR A 7 5.38 -15.10 -7.12
N THR A 8 6.38 -15.99 -7.07
CA THR A 8 6.97 -16.49 -5.83
C THR A 8 7.64 -15.39 -5.00
N GLU A 9 8.43 -14.51 -5.62
CA GLU A 9 9.12 -13.43 -4.92
C GLU A 9 8.14 -12.36 -4.40
N LEU A 10 7.11 -12.04 -5.18
CA LEU A 10 6.05 -11.13 -4.75
C LEU A 10 5.26 -11.69 -3.57
N VAL A 11 4.96 -12.99 -3.57
CA VAL A 11 4.29 -13.65 -2.44
C VAL A 11 5.17 -13.64 -1.20
N PHE A 12 6.46 -13.96 -1.32
CA PHE A 12 7.40 -13.92 -0.20
C PHE A 12 7.53 -12.50 0.38
N LEU A 13 7.71 -11.50 -0.48
CA LEU A 13 7.80 -10.09 -0.07
C LEU A 13 6.50 -9.63 0.62
N SER A 14 5.35 -9.95 0.04
CA SER A 14 4.05 -9.62 0.61
C SER A 14 3.86 -10.29 1.97
N SER A 15 4.22 -11.57 2.10
CA SER A 15 4.16 -12.30 3.38
C SER A 15 5.04 -11.65 4.43
N PHE A 16 6.27 -11.25 4.07
CA PHE A 16 7.17 -10.55 4.97
C PHE A 16 6.57 -9.22 5.44
N LEU A 17 6.07 -8.39 4.52
CA LEU A 17 5.39 -7.13 4.86
C LEU A 17 4.16 -7.37 5.75
N LEU A 18 3.37 -8.40 5.48
CA LEU A 18 2.19 -8.74 6.27
C LEU A 18 2.53 -9.24 7.68
N ILE A 19 3.68 -9.89 7.89
CA ILE A 19 4.13 -10.32 9.22
C ILE A 19 4.65 -9.12 10.02
N PHE A 20 5.46 -8.26 9.39
CA PHE A 20 6.06 -7.10 10.06
C PHE A 20 5.05 -6.00 10.37
N PHE A 21 4.19 -5.68 9.40
CA PHE A 21 3.16 -4.65 9.57
C PHE A 21 1.84 -5.23 10.10
N GLY A 22 1.57 -6.51 9.91
CA GLY A 22 0.28 -7.11 10.22
C GLY A 22 -0.73 -6.91 9.10
N GLY A 23 -1.50 -7.94 8.77
CA GLY A 23 -2.49 -7.90 7.69
C GLY A 23 -3.61 -6.85 7.85
N LYS A 24 -3.76 -6.28 9.05
CA LYS A 24 -4.72 -5.19 9.32
C LYS A 24 -4.11 -3.77 9.18
N LYS A 25 -2.81 -3.59 9.45
CA LYS A 25 -2.20 -2.25 9.37
C LYS A 25 -1.98 -1.79 7.94
N LEU A 26 -1.63 -2.70 7.02
CA LEU A 26 -1.46 -2.33 5.60
C LEU A 26 -2.73 -1.71 5.01
N PRO A 27 -3.93 -2.33 5.16
CA PRO A 27 -5.19 -1.73 4.71
C PRO A 27 -5.57 -0.46 5.49
N GLU A 28 -5.27 -0.39 6.78
CA GLU A 28 -5.55 0.79 7.61
C GLU A 28 -4.73 2.02 7.18
N LEU A 29 -3.44 1.82 6.89
CA LEU A 29 -2.57 2.85 6.31
C LEU A 29 -3.06 3.28 4.92
N ALA A 30 -3.44 2.32 4.07
CA ALA A 30 -3.97 2.62 2.74
C ALA A 30 -5.28 3.45 2.81
N ARG A 31 -6.16 3.14 3.76
CA ARG A 31 -7.39 3.92 4.02
C ARG A 31 -7.05 5.32 4.49
N GLY A 32 -6.19 5.48 5.50
CA GLY A 32 -5.79 6.79 6.00
C GLY A 32 -5.11 7.67 4.95
N ILE A 33 -4.27 7.09 4.09
CA ILE A 33 -3.65 7.78 2.95
C ILE A 33 -4.74 8.14 1.93
N GLY A 34 -5.65 7.23 1.60
CA GLY A 34 -6.73 7.45 0.65
C GLY A 34 -7.66 8.60 1.06
N ASP A 35 -8.04 8.64 2.34
CA ASP A 35 -8.85 9.71 2.91
C ASP A 35 -8.08 11.05 2.87
N SER A 36 -6.80 11.04 3.27
CA SER A 36 -5.95 12.23 3.22
C SER A 36 -5.79 12.77 1.79
N VAL A 37 -5.56 11.90 0.80
CA VAL A 37 -5.46 12.27 -0.61
C VAL A 37 -6.80 12.79 -1.14
N ARG A 38 -7.93 12.22 -0.70
CA ARG A 38 -9.27 12.69 -1.08
C ARG A 38 -9.52 14.10 -0.59
N GLU A 39 -9.25 14.39 0.68
CA GLU A 39 -9.41 15.73 1.23
C GLU A 39 -8.45 16.73 0.60
N PHE A 40 -7.20 16.33 0.34
CA PHE A 40 -6.23 17.15 -0.39
C PHE A 40 -6.71 17.52 -1.80
N ARG A 41 -7.26 16.56 -2.54
CA ARG A 41 -7.82 16.81 -3.88
C ARG A 41 -9.06 17.71 -3.86
N LYS A 42 -9.92 17.60 -2.84
CA LYS A 42 -11.07 18.50 -2.67
C LYS A 42 -10.59 19.93 -2.43
N ALA A 43 -9.66 20.12 -1.50
CA ALA A 43 -9.10 21.43 -1.17
C ALA A 43 -8.50 22.12 -2.40
N ILE A 44 -7.76 21.37 -3.24
CA ILE A 44 -7.21 21.91 -4.50
C ILE A 44 -8.31 22.29 -5.50
N LYS A 45 -9.42 21.55 -5.56
CA LYS A 45 -10.50 21.78 -6.53
C LYS A 45 -11.44 22.92 -6.13
N GLU A 46 -11.56 23.18 -4.83
CA GLU A 46 -12.33 24.28 -4.26
C GLU A 46 -11.51 25.57 -4.08
N SER A 47 -10.19 25.50 -4.31
CA SER A 47 -9.28 26.66 -4.37
C SER A 47 -9.23 27.28 -5.77
#